data_AF-A0A7C2HZB5-F1
#
_entry.id   AF-A0A7C2HZB5-F1
#
_cell.length_a   1.000
_cell.length_b   1.000
_cell.length_c   1.000
_cell.angle_alpha   90.00
_cell.angle_beta   90.00
_cell.angle_gamma   90.00
#
_symmetry.space_group_name_H-M   'P 1'
#
loop_
_entity.id
_entity.type
_entity.pdbx_description
1 polymer ?
#
loop_
_entity_poly.entity_id
_entity_poly.type
_entity_poly.pdbx_seq_one_letter_code
_entity_poly.pdbx_strand_id
1 'polypeptide(L)' 'IEKLTNLDKLPPHGFTFFCFPVKIRKASAAWVRAVALVEDD' A
#
# COMPACT_ATOMS: atom_id res chain seq x y z
N ILE A 1 -4.30 4.54 5.88
CA ILE A 1 -4.60 3.48 4.89
C ILE A 1 -5.51 2.47 5.57
N GLU A 2 -6.59 2.09 4.93
CA GLU A 2 -7.64 1.25 5.52
C GLU A 2 -8.01 0.15 4.53
N LYS A 3 -8.61 -0.95 5.01
CA LYS A 3 -9.09 -2.08 4.19
C LYS A 3 -8.03 -2.71 3.28
N LEU A 4 -6.79 -2.82 3.78
CA LEU A 4 -5.76 -3.59 3.10
C LEU A 4 -6.12 -5.07 3.04
N THR A 5 -5.63 -5.75 2.00
CA THR A 5 -5.82 -7.18 1.77
C THR A 5 -4.46 -7.83 1.48
N ASN A 6 -4.36 -9.15 1.55
CA ASN A 6 -3.14 -9.91 1.32
C ASN A 6 -1.98 -9.63 2.31
N LEU A 7 -2.29 -9.14 3.52
CA LEU A 7 -1.27 -8.90 4.55
C LEU A 7 -0.61 -10.20 5.03
N ASP A 8 -1.33 -11.32 4.94
CA ASP A 8 -0.87 -12.68 5.20
C ASP A 8 0.25 -13.14 4.26
N LYS A 9 0.46 -12.44 3.13
CA LYS A 9 1.52 -12.74 2.15
C LYS A 9 2.80 -11.94 2.37
N LEU A 10 2.84 -11.09 3.40
CA LEU A 10 3.99 -10.23 3.69
C LEU A 10 4.78 -10.76 4.89
N PRO A 11 6.11 -10.63 4.88
CA PRO A 11 6.88 -10.85 6.09
C PRO A 11 6.54 -9.76 7.14
N PRO A 12 6.82 -9.99 8.44
CA PRO A 12 6.56 -8.98 9.48
C PRO A 12 7.30 -7.64 9.26
N HIS A 13 8.45 -7.67 8.60
CA HIS A 13 9.27 -6.51 8.26
C HIS A 13 10.16 -6.79 7.05
N GLY A 14 10.76 -5.75 6.45
CA GLY A 14 11.75 -5.88 5.37
C GLY A 14 11.20 -5.73 3.95
N PHE A 15 9.90 -5.47 3.79
CA PHE A 15 9.31 -5.12 2.49
C PHE A 15 9.15 -3.60 2.34
N THR A 16 9.07 -3.11 1.10
CA THR A 16 8.77 -1.69 0.83
C THR A 16 7.31 -1.52 0.45
N PHE A 17 6.58 -0.65 1.15
CA PHE A 17 5.17 -0.34 0.86
C PHE A 17 5.03 0.94 0.03
N PHE A 18 4.30 0.86 -1.06
CA PHE A 18 3.99 1.99 -1.93
C PHE A 18 2.51 2.38 -1.85
N CYS A 19 2.27 3.68 -1.65
CA CYS A 19 0.94 4.27 -1.51
C CYS A 19 0.82 5.47 -2.46
N PHE A 20 0.29 5.24 -3.66
CA PHE A 20 0.09 6.28 -4.67
C PHE A 20 -1.37 6.74 -4.69
N PRO A 21 -1.74 7.81 -3.97
CA PRO A 21 -3.12 8.29 -3.95
C PRO A 21 -3.51 8.96 -5.27
N VAL A 22 -4.76 8.76 -5.68
CA VAL A 22 -5.34 9.57 -6.76
C VAL A 22 -5.43 11.02 -6.30
N LYS A 23 -4.95 11.95 -7.13
CA LYS A 23 -4.99 13.39 -6.80
C LYS A 23 -6.41 13.93 -6.94
N ILE A 24 -7.06 14.24 -5.81
CA ILE A 24 -8.40 14.82 -5.76
C ILE A 24 -8.31 16.26 -5.24
N ARG A 25 -8.91 17.22 -5.94
CA ARG A 25 -8.87 18.65 -5.59
C ARG A 25 -9.56 18.90 -4.25
N LYS A 26 -8.86 19.57 -3.31
CA LYS A 26 -9.35 19.94 -1.97
C LYS A 26 -9.81 18.74 -1.10
N ALA A 27 -9.35 17.53 -1.39
CA ALA A 27 -9.61 16.36 -0.56
C ALA A 27 -8.46 16.11 0.43
N SER A 28 -8.78 15.52 1.58
CA SER A 28 -7.81 15.08 2.59
C SER A 28 -7.30 13.65 2.37
N ALA A 29 -8.00 12.85 1.56
CA ALA A 29 -7.67 11.46 1.28
C ALA A 29 -8.17 11.03 -0.12
N ALA A 30 -7.67 9.90 -0.60
CA ALA A 30 -8.10 9.28 -1.86
C ALA A 30 -7.91 7.76 -1.81
N TRP A 31 -8.51 7.06 -2.76
CA TRP A 31 -8.23 5.64 -2.96
C TRP A 31 -6.85 5.44 -3.58
N VAL A 32 -6.26 4.28 -3.31
CA VAL A 32 -4.95 3.89 -3.81
C VAL A 32 -5.02 2.47 -4.38
N ARG A 33 -4.12 2.17 -5.32
CA ARG A 33 -3.69 0.79 -5.56
C ARG A 33 -2.47 0.53 -4.68
N ALA A 34 -2.69 -0.10 -3.53
CA ALA A 34 -1.61 -0.44 -2.61
C ALA A 34 -0.72 -1.54 -3.21
N VAL A 35 0.60 -1.38 -3.12
CA VAL A 35 1.60 -2.34 -3.62
C VAL A 35 2.68 -2.52 -2.56
N ALA A 36 3.11 -3.76 -2.34
CA ALA A 36 4.31 -4.07 -1.58
C ALA A 36 5.35 -4.66 -2.56
N LEU A 37 6.58 -4.13 -2.53
CA LEU A 37 7.73 -4.80 -3.13
C LEU A 37 8.29 -5.75 -2.08
N VAL A 38 8.29 -7.03 -2.43
CA VAL A 38 8.85 -8.13 -1.65
C VAL A 38 10.03 -8.65 -2.46
N GLU A 39 11.20 -8.77 -1.84
CA GLU A 39 12.34 -9.43 -2.48
C GLU A 39 12.08 -10.94 -2.45
N ASP A 40 12.40 -11.62 -3.55
CA ASP A 40 12.39 -13.09 -3.57
C ASP A 40 13.58 -13.59 -2.73
N ASP A 41 13.37 -14.67 -1.96
CA ASP A 41 14.46 -15.42 -1.29
C ASP A 41 15.39 -16.10 -2.32
#